data_AF-A8U6V3-F1
#
_entry.id   AF-A8U6V3-F1
#
_cell.length_a   1.000
_cell.length_b   1.000
_cell.length_c   1.000
_cell.angle_alpha   90.00
_cell.angle_beta   90.00
_cell.angle_gamma   90.00
#
_symmetry.space_group_name_H-M   'P 1'
#
loop_
_entity.id
_entity.type
_entity.pdbx_description
1 polymer ?
#
loop_
_entity_poly.entity_id
_entity_poly.type
_entity_poly.pdbx_seq_one_letter_code
_entity_poly.pdbx_strand_id
1 'polypeptide(L)' 'MSLFKNMIEFKWPILLFEVIFLIGGILLITTGIKIQKQSKTSALISIIVGTLITLISLYILFWTFIVGYNS' A
#
# COMPACT_ATOMS: atom_id res chain seq x y z
N MET A 1 20.32 23.15 9.05
CA MET A 1 18.85 23.21 9.27
C MET A 1 18.02 23.00 7.99
N SER A 2 18.62 22.87 6.79
CA SER A 2 17.86 22.62 5.54
C SER A 2 17.68 21.13 5.19
N LEU A 3 18.62 20.25 5.54
CA LEU A 3 18.57 18.83 5.15
C LEU A 3 17.44 18.04 5.84
N PHE A 4 17.24 18.25 7.15
CA PHE A 4 16.14 17.62 7.90
C PHE A 4 14.77 18.08 7.43
N LYS A 5 14.63 19.36 7.07
CA LYS A 5 13.38 19.93 6.55
C LYS A 5 13.03 19.33 5.18
N ASN A 6 14.01 19.25 4.28
CA ASN A 6 13.83 18.61 2.97
C ASN A 6 13.53 17.10 3.09
N MET A 7 14.16 16.39 4.03
CA MET A 7 13.86 14.98 4.30
C MET A 7 12.42 14.77 4.78
N ILE A 8 11.92 15.62 5.66
CA ILE A 8 10.54 15.54 6.16
C ILE A 8 9.56 15.87 5.03
N GLU A 9 9.79 16.94 4.28
CA GLU A 9 8.90 17.38 3.18
C GLU A 9 8.83 16.37 2.03
N PHE A 10 9.89 15.60 1.76
CA PHE A 10 9.87 14.55 0.73
C PHE A 10 9.17 13.25 1.18
N LYS A 11 9.19 12.95 2.48
CA LYS A 11 8.60 11.72 3.05
C LYS A 11 7.07 11.75 3.09
N TRP A 12 6.47 12.93 3.29
CA TRP A 12 5.01 13.07 3.33
C TRP A 12 4.29 12.68 2.03
N PRO A 13 4.74 13.14 0.84
CA PRO A 13 4.19 12.67 -0.44
C PRO A 13 4.31 11.16 -0.63
N ILE A 14 5.44 10.56 -0.25
CA ILE A 14 5.66 9.11 -0.36
C ILE A 14 4.66 8.35 0.52
N LEU A 15 4.49 8.78 1.77
CA LEU A 15 3.52 8.20 2.70
C LEU A 15 2.08 8.30 2.16
N LEU A 16 1.70 9.45 1.58
CA LEU A 16 0.37 9.63 0.98
C LEU A 16 0.16 8.66 -0.20
N PHE A 17 1.16 8.52 -1.08
CA PHE A 17 1.11 7.56 -2.17
C PHE A 17 0.96 6.12 -1.66
N GLU A 18 1.74 5.73 -0.66
CA GLU A 18 1.67 4.38 -0.07
C GLU A 18 0.31 4.08 0.56
N VAL A 19 -0.29 5.04 1.26
CA VAL A 19 -1.63 4.89 1.84
C VAL A 19 -2.68 4.68 0.74
N ILE A 20 -2.58 5.39 -0.38
CA ILE A 20 -3.47 5.18 -1.53
C ILE A 20 -3.31 3.77 -2.10
N PHE A 21 -2.08 3.29 -2.28
CA PHE A 21 -1.82 1.92 -2.74
C PHE A 21 -2.35 0.87 -1.77
N LEU A 22 -2.20 1.09 -0.47
CA LEU A 22 -2.72 0.21 0.57
C LEU A 22 -4.25 0.11 0.50
N ILE A 23 -4.93 1.24 0.40
CA ILE A 23 -6.40 1.30 0.25
C ILE A 23 -6.80 0.60 -1.05
N GLY A 24 -6.09 0.85 -2.16
CA GLY A 24 -6.33 0.18 -3.44
C GLY A 24 -6.18 -1.33 -3.37
N GLY A 25 -5.15 -1.83 -2.67
CA GLY A 25 -4.93 -3.25 -2.43
C GLY A 25 -6.09 -3.89 -1.66
N ILE A 26 -6.54 -3.26 -0.57
CA ILE A 26 -7.68 -3.73 0.22
C ILE A 26 -8.99 -3.71 -0.61
N LEU A 27 -9.19 -2.68 -1.43
CA LEU A 27 -10.35 -2.58 -2.31
C LEU A 27 -10.36 -3.69 -3.38
N LEU A 28 -9.19 -4.06 -3.92
CA LEU A 28 -9.06 -5.20 -4.84
C LEU A 28 -9.42 -6.52 -4.17
N ILE A 29 -8.97 -6.74 -2.93
CA ILE A 29 -9.31 -7.95 -2.17
C ILE A 29 -10.82 -8.02 -1.92
N THR A 30 -11.42 -6.94 -1.40
CA THR A 30 -12.86 -6.90 -1.10
C THR A 30 -13.71 -7.03 -2.35
N THR A 31 -13.29 -6.42 -3.46
CA THR A 31 -13.95 -6.58 -4.77
C THR A 31 -13.83 -8.01 -5.26
N GLY A 32 -12.65 -8.62 -5.17
CA GLY A 32 -12.41 -10.01 -5.54
C GLY A 32 -13.32 -10.98 -4.77
N ILE A 33 -13.44 -10.79 -3.46
CA ILE A 33 -14.37 -11.56 -2.61
C ILE A 33 -15.83 -11.36 -3.07
N LYS A 34 -16.22 -10.12 -3.37
CA LYS A 34 -17.60 -9.80 -3.82
C LYS A 34 -17.95 -10.45 -5.16
N ILE A 35 -17.03 -10.44 -6.12
CA ILE A 35 -17.27 -10.98 -7.48
C ILE A 35 -17.02 -12.48 -7.62
N GLN A 36 -16.57 -13.15 -6.55
CA GLN A 36 -16.27 -14.59 -6.54
C GLN A 36 -17.42 -15.46 -7.05
N LYS A 37 -18.67 -15.06 -6.80
CA LYS A 37 -19.87 -15.76 -7.25
C LYS A 37 -20.14 -15.62 -8.75
N GLN A 38 -19.63 -14.56 -9.39
CA GLN A 38 -19.84 -14.28 -10.81
C GLN A 38 -18.69 -14.81 -11.67
N SER A 39 -17.45 -14.59 -11.23
CA SER A 39 -16.25 -15.02 -11.94
C SER A 39 -15.16 -15.45 -10.97
N LYS A 40 -14.95 -16.77 -10.88
CA LYS A 40 -13.92 -17.36 -10.01
C LYS A 40 -12.51 -16.88 -10.41
N THR A 41 -12.22 -16.82 -11.70
CA THR A 41 -10.89 -16.42 -12.20
C THR A 41 -10.61 -14.95 -11.91
N SER A 42 -11.56 -14.05 -12.18
CA SER A 42 -11.39 -12.62 -11.91
C SER A 42 -11.29 -12.35 -10.40
N ALA A 43 -12.07 -13.06 -9.58
CA ALA A 43 -11.97 -12.99 -8.14
C ALA A 43 -10.60 -13.43 -7.63
N LEU A 44 -10.09 -14.57 -8.12
CA LEU A 44 -8.79 -15.10 -7.71
C LEU A 44 -7.66 -14.15 -8.09
N ILE A 45 -7.68 -13.59 -9.31
CA ILE A 45 -6.70 -12.58 -9.74
C ILE A 45 -6.78 -11.34 -8.86
N SER A 46 -7.99 -10.83 -8.59
CA SER A 46 -8.18 -9.61 -7.78
C SER A 46 -7.68 -9.80 -6.34
N ILE A 47 -7.96 -10.97 -5.74
CA ILE A 47 -7.49 -11.31 -4.40
C ILE A 47 -5.96 -11.44 -4.38
N ILE A 48 -5.36 -12.15 -5.33
CA ILE A 48 -3.90 -12.34 -5.38
C ILE A 48 -3.18 -11.00 -5.58
N VAL A 49 -3.60 -10.22 -6.58
CA VAL A 49 -3.00 -8.92 -6.90
C VAL A 49 -3.20 -7.96 -5.74
N GLY A 50 -4.41 -7.88 -5.18
CA GLY A 50 -4.71 -7.03 -4.03
C GLY A 50 -3.89 -7.42 -2.79
N THR A 51 -3.69 -8.72 -2.55
CA THR A 51 -2.86 -9.21 -1.43
C THR A 51 -1.39 -8.84 -1.62
N LEU A 52 -0.85 -9.02 -2.82
CA LEU A 52 0.53 -8.62 -3.15
C LEU A 52 0.76 -7.12 -2.94
N ILE A 53 -0.15 -6.28 -3.48
CA ILE A 53 -0.08 -4.83 -3.31
C ILE A 53 -0.12 -4.47 -1.82
N THR A 54 -1.05 -5.05 -1.06
CA THR A 54 -1.20 -4.79 0.37
C THR A 54 0.06 -5.16 1.15
N LEU A 55 0.67 -6.31 0.88
CA LEU A 55 1.90 -6.76 1.55
C LEU A 55 3.09 -5.85 1.21
N ILE A 56 3.24 -5.47 -0.06
CA ILE A 56 4.30 -4.56 -0.49
C ILE A 56 4.13 -3.20 0.17
N SER A 57 2.92 -2.63 0.14
CA SER A 57 2.63 -1.35 0.79
C SER A 57 2.87 -1.39 2.30
N LEU A 58 2.49 -2.47 2.99
CA LEU A 58 2.78 -2.64 4.41
C LEU A 58 4.28 -2.73 4.70
N TYR A 59 5.04 -3.44 3.86
CA TYR A 59 6.48 -3.55 4.01
C TYR A 59 7.18 -2.19 3.86
N ILE A 60 6.80 -1.41 2.84
CA ILE A 60 7.42 -0.11 2.63
C ILE A 60 6.99 0.87 3.73
N LEU A 61 5.72 0.87 4.15
CA LEU A 61 5.27 1.68 5.29
C LEU A 61 6.06 1.34 6.55
N PHE A 62 6.23 0.05 6.85
CA PHE A 62 7.00 -0.42 7.99
C PHE A 62 8.44 0.09 7.95
N TRP A 63 9.09 0.03 6.79
CA TRP A 63 10.44 0.56 6.59
C TRP A 63 10.48 2.08 6.73
N THR A 64 9.52 2.80 6.16
CA THR A 64 9.40 4.26 6.25
C THR A 64 9.20 4.71 7.70
N PHE A 65 8.43 3.98 8.51
CA PHE A 65 8.29 4.27 9.94
C PHE A 65 9.55 3.93 10.73
N ILE A 66 10.17 2.77 10.52
CA ILE A 66 11.35 2.38 11.31
C ILE A 66 12.59 3.19 10.94
N VAL A 67 12.88 3.33 9.65
CA VAL A 67 14.10 3.99 9.16
C VAL A 67 13.89 5.48 8.95
N GLY A 68 12.67 5.90 8.64
CA GLY A 68 12.35 7.30 8.39
C GLY A 68 12.11 8.15 9.64
N TYR A 69 11.70 7.56 10.77
CA TYR A 69 11.49 8.26 12.05
C TYR A 69 12.65 8.07 13.05
N ASN A 70 13.48 7.03 12.89
CA ASN A 70 14.58 6.71 13.79
C ASN A 70 15.97 7.12 13.24
N SER A 71 16.02 8.07 12.30
CA SER A 71 17.22 8.66 11.71
C SER A 71 17.20 10.18 11.80
#